data_AF-A0A6L3MJ87-F1
#
_entry.id   AF-A0A6L3MJ87-F1
#
_cell.length_a   1.000
_cell.length_b   1.000
_cell.length_c   1.000
_cell.angle_alpha   90.00
_cell.angle_beta   90.00
_cell.angle_gamma   90.00
#
_symmetry.space_group_name_H-M   'P 1'
#
loop_
_entity.id
_entity.type
_entity.pdbx_description
1 polymer ?
#
loop_
_entity_poly.entity_id
_entity_poly.type
_entity_poly.pdbx_seq_one_letter_code
_entity_poly.pdbx_strand_id
1 'polypeptide(L)'
;IGHLANANPEYRHPFMIDRAVKRVGYVVVSSDRGLCGGLNTNLFKALVKDMAVNRENGVEIDLCVVGSKGAAFFRNFGGNVVAAISHLGEEPSINDLIGSVKVMLDAYLEGRIDRLSVVSNKFINTMTQQPTVEQLIPLVATP
;
A
#
# COMPACT_ATOMS: atom_id res chain seq x y z
N ILE A 1 -5.26 -11.98 -15.00
CA ILE A 1 -5.64 -10.54 -15.11
C ILE A 1 -4.70 -9.76 -16.04
N GLY A 2 -3.50 -10.27 -16.39
CA GLY A 2 -2.62 -9.64 -17.40
C GLY A 2 -3.14 -9.60 -18.85
N HIS A 3 -4.17 -10.37 -19.22
CA HIS A 3 -4.69 -10.40 -20.59
C HIS A 3 -5.63 -9.24 -20.96
N LEU A 4 -6.14 -8.47 -19.99
CA LEU A 4 -7.06 -7.34 -20.26
C LEU A 4 -6.33 -6.06 -20.70
N ALA A 5 -5.03 -5.92 -20.42
CA ALA A 5 -4.25 -4.72 -20.76
C ALA A 5 -4.04 -4.53 -22.28
N ASN A 6 -4.19 -5.59 -23.09
CA ASN A 6 -3.93 -5.59 -24.53
C ASN A 6 -5.18 -5.40 -25.41
N ALA A 7 -6.38 -5.22 -24.83
CA ALA A 7 -7.64 -5.40 -25.57
C ALA A 7 -8.31 -4.13 -26.10
N ASN A 8 -7.78 -2.91 -25.91
CA ASN A 8 -8.37 -1.70 -26.53
C ASN A 8 -7.37 -0.54 -26.69
N PRO A 9 -6.90 -0.21 -27.92
CA PRO A 9 -5.88 0.81 -28.16
C PRO A 9 -6.32 2.27 -27.89
N GLU A 10 -7.61 2.59 -28.03
CA GLU A 10 -8.09 3.98 -27.99
C GLU A 10 -8.56 4.45 -26.59
N TYR A 11 -8.93 3.54 -25.69
CA TYR A 11 -9.37 3.89 -24.33
C TYR A 11 -8.31 3.49 -23.29
N ARG A 12 -7.52 4.46 -22.84
CA ARG A 12 -6.58 4.27 -21.73
C ARG A 12 -7.28 4.54 -20.40
N HIS A 13 -7.58 3.47 -19.67
CA HIS A 13 -8.11 3.58 -18.31
C HIS A 13 -7.12 4.37 -17.42
N PRO A 14 -7.59 5.25 -16.49
CA PRO A 14 -6.71 6.05 -15.64
C PRO A 14 -5.63 5.26 -14.89
N PHE A 15 -5.93 4.00 -14.55
CA PHE A 15 -4.98 3.07 -13.90
C PHE A 15 -3.88 2.53 -14.83
N MET A 16 -3.86 2.87 -16.11
CA MET A 16 -2.86 2.42 -17.10
C MET A 16 -2.01 3.58 -17.63
N ILE A 17 -2.19 4.78 -17.10
CA ILE A 17 -1.45 5.97 -17.55
C ILE A 17 -0.28 6.19 -16.61
N ASP A 18 0.94 6.01 -17.12
CA ASP A 18 2.15 6.43 -16.43
C ASP A 18 2.24 7.95 -16.43
N ARG A 19 2.51 8.50 -15.24
CA ARG A 19 2.67 9.93 -15.00
C ARG A 19 3.82 10.18 -14.03
N ALA A 20 4.36 11.40 -14.06
CA ALA A 20 5.41 11.82 -13.13
C ALA A 20 4.90 11.71 -11.68
N VAL A 21 5.63 10.97 -10.85
CA VAL A 21 5.23 10.68 -9.47
C VAL A 21 5.63 11.84 -8.58
N LYS A 22 4.65 12.62 -8.10
CA LYS A 22 4.84 13.69 -7.10
C LYS A 22 4.34 13.27 -5.73
N ARG A 23 3.35 12.38 -5.67
CA ARG A 23 2.84 11.81 -4.42
C ARG A 23 2.56 10.32 -4.54
N VAL A 24 2.97 9.56 -3.52
CA VAL A 24 2.78 8.10 -3.43
C VAL A 24 1.90 7.77 -2.25
N GLY A 25 0.92 6.90 -2.49
CA GLY A 25 0.12 6.26 -1.47
C GLY A 25 0.66 4.88 -1.10
N TYR A 26 0.60 4.52 0.18
CA TYR A 26 0.85 3.15 0.63
C TYR A 26 -0.35 2.61 1.41
N VAL A 27 -0.83 1.43 1.02
CA VAL A 27 -1.74 0.62 1.85
C VAL A 27 -0.88 -0.36 2.64
N VAL A 28 -0.75 -0.13 3.95
CA VAL A 28 0.15 -0.90 4.82
C VAL A 28 -0.66 -1.94 5.59
N VAL A 29 -0.41 -3.21 5.34
CA VAL A 29 -1.11 -4.33 5.98
C VAL A 29 -0.24 -4.91 7.10
N SER A 30 -0.59 -4.56 8.33
CA SER A 30 0.05 -5.02 9.57
C SER A 30 -0.92 -5.83 10.42
N SER A 31 -0.41 -6.48 11.48
CA SER A 31 -1.28 -7.20 12.41
C SER A 31 -1.89 -6.29 13.49
N ASP A 32 -3.03 -6.71 14.05
CA ASP A 32 -3.59 -6.10 15.26
C ASP A 32 -2.85 -6.55 16.52
N ARG A 33 -2.51 -7.84 16.59
CA ARG A 33 -1.84 -8.46 17.74
C ARG A 33 -0.33 -8.44 17.58
N GLY A 34 0.37 -8.41 18.70
CA GLY A 34 1.84 -8.58 18.75
C GLY A 34 2.24 -10.04 18.78
N LEU A 35 3.46 -10.31 19.31
CA LEU A 35 4.01 -11.66 19.50
C LEU A 35 4.20 -12.47 18.19
N CYS A 36 4.34 -11.78 17.06
CA CYS A 36 4.58 -12.35 15.73
C CYS A 36 6.06 -12.26 15.31
N GLY A 37 6.98 -12.22 16.27
CA GLY A 37 8.41 -12.06 16.02
C GLY A 37 8.72 -10.81 15.18
N GLY A 38 9.50 -10.98 14.11
CA GLY A 38 9.95 -9.91 13.24
C GLY A 38 8.95 -9.44 12.18
N LEU A 39 7.74 -10.00 12.10
CA LEU A 39 6.79 -9.79 10.99
C LEU A 39 6.51 -8.31 10.69
N ASN A 40 6.01 -7.57 11.66
CA ASN A 40 5.69 -6.14 11.50
C ASN A 40 6.97 -5.29 11.38
N THR A 41 7.99 -5.61 12.18
CA THR A 41 9.25 -4.84 12.20
C THR A 41 9.95 -4.90 10.85
N ASN A 42 10.01 -6.08 10.22
CA ASN A 42 10.63 -6.26 8.91
C ASN A 42 9.82 -5.54 7.82
N LEU A 43 8.48 -5.60 7.90
CA LEU A 43 7.60 -4.87 7.00
C LEU A 43 7.80 -3.36 7.10
N PHE A 44 7.82 -2.80 8.31
CA PHE A 44 8.01 -1.37 8.52
C PHE A 44 9.40 -0.91 8.10
N LYS A 45 10.45 -1.72 8.30
CA LYS A 45 11.79 -1.43 7.79
C LYS A 45 11.82 -1.34 6.26
N ALA A 46 11.18 -2.28 5.57
CA ALA A 46 11.09 -2.27 4.11
C ALA A 46 10.35 -1.02 3.62
N LEU A 47 9.23 -0.68 4.25
CA LEU A 47 8.46 0.52 3.92
C LEU A 47 9.24 1.80 4.19
N VAL A 48 9.85 1.95 5.36
CA VAL A 48 10.62 3.15 5.71
C VAL A 48 11.77 3.37 4.72
N LYS A 49 12.42 2.30 4.25
CA LYS A 49 13.45 2.40 3.21
C LYS A 49 12.86 2.93 1.90
N ASP A 50 11.71 2.41 1.46
CA ASP A 50 11.04 2.87 0.24
C ASP A 50 10.56 4.33 0.38
N MET A 51 10.00 4.70 1.53
CA MET A 51 9.60 6.07 1.85
C MET A 51 10.79 7.04 1.81
N ALA A 52 11.96 6.63 2.32
CA ALA A 52 13.16 7.45 2.31
C ALA A 52 13.60 7.78 0.87
N VAL A 53 13.66 6.78 -0.01
CA VAL A 53 13.98 6.97 -1.44
C VAL A 53 13.00 7.94 -2.10
N ASN A 54 11.70 7.83 -1.83
CA ASN A 54 10.71 8.75 -2.39
C ASN A 54 10.89 10.18 -1.86
N ARG A 55 11.11 10.35 -0.55
CA ARG A 55 11.36 11.68 0.04
C ARG A 55 12.63 12.35 -0.49
N GLU A 56 13.70 11.59 -0.70
CA GLU A 56 14.94 12.09 -1.31
C GLU A 56 14.69 12.64 -2.73
N ASN A 57 13.73 12.07 -3.45
CA ASN A 57 13.30 12.54 -4.76
C ASN A 57 12.22 13.65 -4.69
N GLY A 58 11.92 14.19 -3.51
CA GLY A 58 10.92 15.24 -3.32
C GLY A 58 9.47 14.74 -3.46
N VAL A 59 9.24 13.43 -3.37
CA VAL A 59 7.91 12.82 -3.51
C VAL A 59 7.20 12.77 -2.15
N GLU A 60 5.98 13.27 -2.11
CA GLU A 60 5.12 13.27 -0.93
C GLU A 60 4.53 11.87 -0.66
N ILE A 61 4.12 11.61 0.59
CA ILE A 61 3.72 10.27 1.02
C ILE A 61 2.44 10.30 1.85
N ASP A 62 1.45 9.53 1.40
CA ASP A 62 0.20 9.26 2.10
C ASP A 62 0.12 7.78 2.53
N LEU A 63 -0.39 7.52 3.74
CA LEU A 63 -0.47 6.19 4.32
C LEU A 63 -1.93 5.84 4.66
N CYS A 64 -2.39 4.70 4.16
CA CYS A 64 -3.58 4.00 4.63
C CYS A 64 -3.12 2.76 5.40
N VAL A 65 -3.36 2.72 6.71
CA VAL A 65 -2.81 1.68 7.56
C VAL A 65 -3.88 0.70 8.03
N VAL A 66 -3.63 -0.58 7.79
CA VAL A 66 -4.48 -1.69 8.23
C VAL A 66 -3.75 -2.40 9.37
N GLY A 67 -4.41 -2.54 10.51
CA GLY A 67 -3.89 -3.18 11.72
C GLY A 67 -3.36 -2.20 12.78
N SER A 68 -3.65 -2.54 14.04
CA SER A 68 -3.30 -1.74 15.22
C SER A 68 -1.79 -1.48 15.37
N LYS A 69 -0.93 -2.42 14.98
CA LYS A 69 0.53 -2.27 15.13
C LYS A 69 1.10 -1.25 14.15
N GLY A 70 0.64 -1.24 12.91
CA GLY A 70 1.01 -0.22 11.94
C GLY A 70 0.51 1.15 12.37
N ALA A 71 -0.76 1.26 12.77
CA ALA A 71 -1.34 2.53 13.18
C ALA A 71 -0.57 3.15 14.37
N ALA A 72 -0.19 2.31 15.35
CA ALA A 72 0.64 2.75 16.46
C ALA A 72 2.06 3.15 16.05
N PHE A 73 2.69 2.40 15.14
CA PHE A 73 4.03 2.69 14.64
C PHE A 73 4.07 4.03 13.89
N PHE A 74 3.21 4.21 12.87
CA PHE A 74 3.25 5.38 12.00
C PHE A 74 2.73 6.66 12.66
N ARG A 75 1.89 6.54 13.69
CA ARG A 75 1.56 7.68 14.56
C ARG A 75 2.79 8.26 15.27
N ASN A 76 3.75 7.42 15.66
CA ASN A 76 4.96 7.85 16.37
C ASN A 76 6.13 8.14 15.43
N PHE A 77 6.30 7.33 14.39
CA PHE A 77 7.36 7.49 13.39
C PHE A 77 7.15 8.75 12.53
N GLY A 78 5.88 9.12 12.31
CA GLY A 78 5.48 10.21 11.44
C GLY A 78 5.20 9.74 10.01
N GLY A 79 4.61 10.64 9.22
CA GLY A 79 4.00 10.35 7.93
C GLY A 79 2.54 10.75 7.92
N ASN A 80 1.99 11.01 6.73
CA ASN A 80 0.61 11.46 6.60
C ASN A 80 -0.33 10.25 6.58
N VAL A 81 -0.82 9.83 7.75
CA VAL A 81 -1.81 8.74 7.86
C VAL A 81 -3.19 9.30 7.54
N VAL A 82 -3.67 9.05 6.32
CA VAL A 82 -4.96 9.57 5.81
C VAL A 82 -6.14 8.66 6.19
N ALA A 83 -5.86 7.38 6.46
CA ALA A 83 -6.85 6.42 6.93
C ALA A 83 -6.17 5.34 7.77
N ALA A 84 -6.88 4.84 8.78
CA ALA A 84 -6.44 3.70 9.57
C ALA A 84 -7.63 2.79 9.92
N ILE A 85 -7.44 1.49 9.81
CA ILE A 85 -8.39 0.45 10.23
C ILE A 85 -7.67 -0.48 11.20
N SER A 86 -8.36 -0.90 12.25
CA SER A 86 -7.87 -1.89 13.21
C SER A 86 -8.99 -2.83 13.63
N HIS A 87 -8.63 -3.89 14.35
CA HIS A 87 -9.54 -4.87 14.92
C HIS A 87 -10.31 -5.69 13.87
N LEU A 88 -9.63 -6.08 12.80
CA LEU A 88 -10.23 -6.87 11.71
C LEU A 88 -10.42 -8.35 12.06
N GLY A 89 -9.84 -8.82 13.16
CA GLY A 89 -9.97 -10.21 13.60
C GLY A 89 -9.20 -11.20 12.71
N GLU A 90 -9.59 -12.47 12.74
CA GLU A 90 -8.94 -13.56 12.00
C GLU A 90 -9.53 -13.76 10.59
N GLU A 91 -10.79 -13.39 10.39
CA GLU A 91 -11.51 -13.47 9.11
C GLU A 91 -11.98 -12.07 8.69
N PRO A 92 -11.06 -11.22 8.18
CA PRO A 92 -11.43 -9.89 7.71
C PRO A 92 -12.41 -9.99 6.53
N SER A 93 -13.48 -9.21 6.56
CA SER A 93 -14.36 -9.08 5.40
C SER A 93 -13.85 -7.97 4.48
N ILE A 94 -14.16 -8.08 3.18
CA ILE A 94 -13.84 -7.01 2.22
C ILE A 94 -14.53 -5.70 2.63
N ASN A 95 -15.74 -5.77 3.18
CA ASN A 95 -16.53 -4.60 3.58
C ASN A 95 -15.80 -3.73 4.62
N ASP A 96 -15.01 -4.34 5.49
CA ASP A 96 -14.24 -3.64 6.52
C ASP A 96 -13.08 -2.83 5.92
N LEU A 97 -12.60 -3.21 4.73
CA LEU A 97 -11.48 -2.59 4.03
C LEU A 97 -11.92 -1.54 3.00
N ILE A 98 -13.13 -1.67 2.44
CA ILE A 98 -13.63 -0.81 1.35
C ILE A 98 -13.48 0.67 1.70
N GLY A 99 -13.88 1.07 2.91
CA GLY A 99 -13.88 2.47 3.33
C GLY A 99 -12.50 3.13 3.20
N SER A 100 -11.46 2.53 3.76
CA SER A 100 -10.13 3.14 3.78
C SER A 100 -9.36 2.94 2.48
N VAL A 101 -9.55 1.81 1.79
CA VAL A 101 -8.93 1.61 0.47
C VAL A 101 -9.54 2.58 -0.55
N LYS A 102 -10.85 2.86 -0.47
CA LYS A 102 -11.54 3.83 -1.32
C LYS A 102 -10.94 5.23 -1.20
N VAL A 103 -10.54 5.66 0.01
CA VAL A 103 -9.86 6.97 0.20
C VAL A 103 -8.61 7.08 -0.67
N MET A 104 -7.82 6.01 -0.77
CA MET A 104 -6.60 6.00 -1.58
C MET A 104 -6.89 5.94 -3.08
N LEU A 105 -7.91 5.16 -3.47
CA LEU A 105 -8.34 5.06 -4.86
C LEU A 105 -8.93 6.38 -5.38
N ASP A 106 -9.80 7.02 -4.59
CA ASP A 106 -10.37 8.33 -4.91
C ASP A 106 -9.25 9.38 -5.03
N ALA A 107 -8.29 9.38 -4.11
CA ALA A 107 -7.12 10.26 -4.17
C ALA A 107 -6.30 10.05 -5.45
N TYR A 108 -6.17 8.81 -5.93
CA TYR A 108 -5.50 8.53 -7.20
C TYR A 108 -6.30 9.05 -8.40
N LEU A 109 -7.61 8.80 -8.42
CA LEU A 109 -8.51 9.22 -9.49
C LEU A 109 -8.61 10.74 -9.61
N GLU A 110 -8.57 11.45 -8.47
CA GLU A 110 -8.53 12.91 -8.40
C GLU A 110 -7.14 13.49 -8.72
N GLY A 111 -6.12 12.65 -8.91
CA GLY A 111 -4.75 13.09 -9.19
C GLY A 111 -4.01 13.67 -7.98
N ARG A 112 -4.51 13.43 -6.76
CA ARG A 112 -3.79 13.74 -5.51
C ARG A 112 -2.67 12.73 -5.24
N ILE A 113 -2.82 11.49 -5.71
CA ILE A 113 -1.81 10.44 -5.66
C ILE A 113 -1.49 9.98 -7.08
N ASP A 114 -0.21 9.82 -7.39
CA ASP A 114 0.25 9.41 -8.72
C ASP A 114 0.56 7.91 -8.81
N ARG A 115 0.88 7.30 -7.66
CA ARG A 115 1.17 5.86 -7.51
C ARG A 115 0.64 5.34 -6.17
N LEU A 116 0.01 4.18 -6.16
CA LEU A 116 -0.45 3.49 -4.96
C LEU A 116 0.21 2.11 -4.89
N SER A 117 0.84 1.82 -3.75
CA SER A 117 1.49 0.53 -3.47
C SER A 117 0.84 -0.17 -2.28
N VAL A 118 0.79 -1.50 -2.31
CA VAL A 118 0.41 -2.34 -1.17
C VAL A 118 1.69 -2.84 -0.51
N VAL A 119 1.71 -2.74 0.81
CA VAL A 119 2.83 -3.13 1.66
C VAL A 119 2.35 -4.22 2.59
N SER A 120 2.77 -5.45 2.36
CA SER A 120 2.29 -6.61 3.11
C SER A 120 3.39 -7.65 3.29
N ASN A 121 3.13 -8.65 4.12
CA ASN A 121 3.99 -9.82 4.22
C ASN A 121 3.46 -10.90 3.29
N LYS A 122 4.21 -11.24 2.25
CA LYS A 122 3.93 -12.37 1.37
C LYS A 122 4.24 -13.67 2.09
N PHE A 123 3.23 -14.52 2.20
CA PHE A 123 3.38 -15.87 2.73
C PHE A 123 4.17 -16.73 1.73
N ILE A 124 5.38 -17.14 2.11
CA ILE A 124 6.17 -18.10 1.33
C ILE A 124 5.98 -19.51 1.91
N ASN A 125 6.19 -19.64 3.22
CA ASN A 125 5.91 -20.84 3.99
C ASN A 125 5.75 -20.49 5.48
N THR A 126 5.48 -21.49 6.33
CA THR A 126 5.25 -21.29 7.77
C THR A 126 6.41 -20.61 8.50
N MET A 127 7.66 -20.81 8.05
CA MET A 127 8.85 -20.21 8.65
C MET A 127 9.24 -18.88 7.99
N THR A 128 8.81 -18.64 6.76
CA THR A 128 9.26 -17.51 5.93
C THR A 128 8.11 -16.63 5.50
N GLN A 129 8.12 -15.40 6.03
CA GLN A 129 7.25 -14.30 5.62
C GLN A 129 8.14 -13.22 5.01
N GLN A 130 7.87 -12.83 3.77
CA GLN A 130 8.68 -11.87 3.04
C GLN A 130 7.95 -10.52 2.99
N PRO A 131 8.52 -9.43 3.54
CA PRO A 131 7.93 -8.11 3.39
C PRO A 131 8.04 -7.67 1.92
N THR A 132 6.94 -7.23 1.35
CA THR A 132 6.87 -6.73 -0.04
C THR A 132 6.28 -5.33 -0.07
N VAL A 133 6.75 -4.53 -1.03
CA VAL A 133 6.20 -3.24 -1.41
C VAL A 133 5.87 -3.37 -2.89
N GLU A 134 4.60 -3.64 -3.20
CA GLU A 134 4.16 -3.96 -4.55
C GLU A 134 3.27 -2.82 -5.08
N GLN A 135 3.59 -2.30 -6.25
CA GLN A 135 2.77 -1.28 -6.90
C GLN A 135 1.43 -1.89 -7.34
N LEU A 136 0.33 -1.28 -6.91
CA LEU A 136 -1.02 -1.67 -7.30
C LEU A 136 -1.50 -0.88 -8.51
N ILE A 137 -1.37 0.45 -8.46
CA ILE A 137 -1.74 1.35 -9.56
C ILE A 137 -0.69 2.48 -9.71
N PRO A 138 -0.36 2.92 -10.94
CA PRO A 138 -0.82 2.36 -12.22
C PRO A 138 -0.37 0.91 -12.42
N LEU A 139 -1.14 0.15 -13.20
CA LEU A 139 -0.84 -1.25 -13.51
C LEU A 139 0.46 -1.30 -14.31
N VAL A 140 1.50 -1.86 -13.71
CA VAL A 140 2.74 -2.15 -14.43
C VAL A 140 2.48 -3.38 -15.27
N ALA A 141 2.60 -3.28 -16.60
CA ALA A 141 2.55 -4.44 -17.46
C ALA A 141 3.70 -5.38 -17.05
N THR A 142 3.37 -6.56 -16.52
CA THR A 142 4.36 -7.61 -16.32
C THR A 142 4.92 -7.98 -17.70
N PRO A 143 6.26 -8.00 -17.90
CA PRO A 143 6.86 -8.42 -19.17
C PRO A 143 6.54 -9.89 -19.50
#